data_AF-A0A6I9MNU0-F1
#
_entry.id   AF-A0A6I9MNU0-F1
#
_cell.length_a   1.000
_cell.length_b   1.000
_cell.length_c   1.000
_cell.angle_alpha   90.00
_cell.angle_beta   90.00
_cell.angle_gamma   90.00
#
_symmetry.space_group_name_H-M   'P 1'
#
loop_
_entity.id
_entity.type
_entity.pdbx_description
1 polymer ?
#
loop_
_entity_poly.entity_id
_entity_poly.type
_entity_poly.pdbx_seq_one_letter_code
_entity_poly.pdbx_strand_id
1 'polypeptide(L)'
;MQEIQESDRKKKGDTEDWTCRTHGKSTITFCQIKIVYMGWCEAREQEVLQDRVYTPVFLALRGSCLYRFPSPPVTTWDWTRAEKTFSICEIMCKVLKDSDLLDRRKHCFTMQSECGEDLYFSVELESDLAQWERAFQTATFLEVERIQCKTYACVLESHLMGLTIDFSTGFICYDAATKAVLWRYKFSQLKGSSDDGKSKIKFLFQNPDTKQIEAKELEFSNLFAVLHCIHSFFAAKVACLDPLFLGNKAAASTAASSASTSKAKHVA
;
A
#
# COMPACT_ATOMS: atom_id res chain seq x y z
N MET A 1 13.05 12.39 54.41
CA MET A 1 11.92 13.31 54.64
C MET A 1 12.35 14.69 54.19
N GLN A 2 11.79 15.18 53.09
CA GLN A 2 11.78 16.57 52.60
C GLN A 2 11.01 16.49 51.27
N GLU A 3 9.70 16.58 51.32
CA GLU A 3 8.88 17.81 51.34
C GLU A 3 8.92 18.54 49.99
N ILE A 4 7.81 18.37 49.28
CA ILE A 4 7.42 19.03 48.04
C ILE A 4 7.09 20.48 48.38
N GLN A 5 7.64 21.43 47.62
CA GLN A 5 6.97 22.72 47.42
C GLN A 5 6.69 22.93 45.94
N GLU A 6 5.40 23.06 45.69
CA GLU A 6 4.72 23.35 44.45
C GLU A 6 4.40 24.85 44.43
N SER A 7 4.73 25.56 43.35
CA SER A 7 3.93 26.72 42.93
C SER A 7 4.24 27.15 41.50
N ASP A 8 3.21 27.02 40.67
CA ASP A 8 2.77 27.92 39.60
C ASP A 8 3.73 28.37 38.49
N ARG A 9 3.43 27.92 37.26
CA ARG A 9 3.29 28.83 36.11
C ARG A 9 2.61 28.19 34.89
N LYS A 10 1.46 28.79 34.55
CA LYS A 10 0.95 29.09 33.20
C LYS A 10 0.76 27.94 32.20
N LYS A 11 -0.53 27.66 31.93
CA LYS A 11 -1.05 27.20 30.64
C LYS A 11 -0.40 27.98 29.48
N LYS A 12 0.28 27.25 28.59
CA LYS A 12 0.48 27.65 27.20
C LYS A 12 0.36 26.37 26.37
N GLY A 13 -0.48 26.41 25.35
CA GLY A 13 -0.67 25.27 24.45
C GLY A 13 0.61 25.03 23.67
N ASP A 14 1.18 23.84 23.85
CA ASP A 14 2.32 23.39 23.08
C ASP A 14 1.81 22.56 21.90
N THR A 15 1.98 23.13 20.72
CA THR A 15 2.05 22.40 19.46
C THR A 15 3.35 21.58 19.56
N GLU A 16 3.23 20.27 19.77
CA GLU A 16 4.41 19.40 19.88
C GLU A 16 5.13 19.34 18.52
N ASP A 17 6.23 20.08 18.46
CA ASP A 17 7.18 20.13 17.36
C ASP A 17 8.07 18.89 17.43
N TRP A 18 7.82 17.90 16.56
CA TRP A 18 8.54 16.62 16.55
C TRP A 18 9.94 16.79 15.96
N THR A 19 10.88 17.30 16.74
CA THR A 19 12.32 17.22 16.44
C THR A 19 13.05 16.36 17.47
N CYS A 20 13.29 15.09 17.12
CA CYS A 20 14.12 14.20 17.93
C CYS A 20 15.62 14.57 17.80
N ARG A 21 16.23 14.95 18.92
CA ARG A 21 17.70 14.99 19.08
C ARG A 21 18.23 13.55 19.14
N THR A 22 19.25 13.27 18.35
CA THR A 22 19.91 11.97 18.27
C THR A 22 21.03 11.86 19.30
N HIS A 23 21.05 10.76 20.07
CA HIS A 23 22.28 10.16 20.63
C HIS A 23 22.12 8.63 20.56
N GLY A 24 23.00 7.96 19.84
CA GLY A 24 23.14 6.50 19.87
C GLY A 24 22.69 5.79 18.59
N LYS A 25 23.64 5.12 17.94
CA LYS A 25 23.48 4.36 16.69
C LYS A 25 22.51 3.19 16.88
N SER A 26 21.30 3.34 16.37
CA SER A 26 20.41 2.25 15.97
C SER A 26 19.49 2.83 14.92
N THR A 27 19.82 2.60 13.65
CA THR A 27 18.96 3.03 12.53
C THR A 27 17.76 2.10 12.48
N ILE A 28 16.81 2.31 13.39
CA ILE A 28 15.43 1.94 13.14
C ILE A 28 15.02 2.85 11.99
N THR A 29 15.00 2.33 10.78
CA THR A 29 14.38 3.03 9.65
C THR A 29 12.93 3.26 10.07
N PHE A 30 12.63 4.48 10.53
CA PHE A 30 11.27 4.94 10.80
C PHE A 30 10.47 4.61 9.53
N CYS A 31 9.64 3.56 9.56
CA CYS A 31 8.51 3.50 8.64
C CYS A 31 7.83 4.84 8.80
N GLN A 32 7.87 5.68 7.76
CA GLN A 32 7.24 6.99 7.84
C GLN A 32 5.78 6.74 8.25
N ILE A 33 5.41 7.24 9.42
CA ILE A 33 4.06 7.20 10.03
C ILE A 33 3.07 8.04 9.18
N LYS A 34 3.41 8.33 7.93
CA LYS A 34 2.69 9.23 7.04
C LYS A 34 1.36 8.60 6.69
N ILE A 35 0.31 9.37 6.98
CA ILE A 35 -1.05 9.09 6.57
C ILE A 35 -1.21 9.66 5.16
N VAL A 36 -1.58 8.82 4.21
CA VAL A 36 -1.84 9.22 2.82
C VAL A 36 -3.31 9.64 2.66
N TYR A 37 -4.21 8.94 3.35
CA TYR A 37 -5.64 9.20 3.30
C TYR A 37 -6.35 8.66 4.54
N MET A 38 -7.42 9.34 4.93
CA MET A 38 -8.38 8.91 5.93
C MET A 38 -9.77 9.40 5.51
N GLY A 39 -10.79 8.56 5.61
CA GLY A 39 -12.14 8.97 5.24
C GLY A 39 -13.19 7.91 5.56
N TRP A 40 -14.44 8.37 5.61
CA TRP A 40 -15.62 7.52 5.75
C TRP A 40 -16.02 6.92 4.41
N CYS A 41 -16.55 5.71 4.44
CA CYS A 41 -17.28 5.09 3.34
C CYS A 41 -18.34 4.12 3.88
N GLU A 42 -19.22 3.67 3.00
CA GLU A 42 -20.21 2.64 3.31
C GLU A 42 -19.68 1.28 2.85
N ALA A 43 -19.48 0.33 3.75
CA ALA A 43 -19.12 -1.04 3.44
C ALA A 43 -20.37 -1.90 3.31
N ARG A 44 -20.41 -2.78 2.31
CA ARG A 44 -21.45 -3.78 2.19
C ARG A 44 -21.09 -5.01 3.03
N GLU A 45 -22.00 -5.42 3.91
CA GLU A 45 -21.84 -6.64 4.69
C GLU A 45 -22.36 -7.86 3.92
N GLN A 46 -21.63 -8.98 3.97
CA GLN A 46 -21.97 -10.20 3.24
C GLN A 46 -22.97 -11.09 4.01
N GLU A 47 -23.06 -10.93 5.34
CA GLU A 47 -23.99 -11.68 6.18
C GLU A 47 -25.37 -11.02 6.27
N VAL A 48 -26.39 -11.72 5.76
CA VAL A 48 -27.79 -11.30 5.62
C VAL A 48 -28.57 -11.33 6.95
N LEU A 49 -27.90 -11.56 8.09
CA LEU A 49 -28.56 -11.62 9.40
C LEU A 49 -29.03 -10.24 9.89
N GLN A 50 -28.52 -9.16 9.31
CA GLN A 50 -28.94 -7.78 9.63
C GLN A 50 -29.81 -7.17 8.52
N ASP A 51 -30.80 -6.38 8.92
CA ASP A 51 -31.70 -5.61 8.04
C ASP A 51 -30.96 -4.48 7.27
N ARG A 52 -29.68 -4.25 7.59
CA ARG A 52 -28.83 -3.24 6.94
C ARG A 52 -27.77 -3.90 6.08
N VAL A 53 -27.89 -3.72 4.77
CA VAL A 53 -26.95 -4.23 3.76
C VAL A 53 -25.63 -3.44 3.76
N TYR A 54 -25.63 -2.20 4.24
CA TYR A 54 -24.45 -1.32 4.29
C TYR A 54 -24.25 -0.71 5.67
N THR A 55 -23.00 -0.58 6.06
CA THR A 55 -22.55 -0.02 7.35
C THR A 55 -21.47 1.05 7.12
N PRO A 56 -21.50 2.15 7.87
CA PRO A 56 -20.44 3.15 7.81
C PRO A 56 -19.15 2.59 8.40
N VAL A 57 -18.06 2.72 7.67
CA VAL A 57 -16.72 2.32 8.11
C VAL A 57 -15.72 3.43 7.82
N PHE A 58 -14.63 3.45 8.56
CA PHE A 58 -13.57 4.42 8.41
C PHE A 58 -12.32 3.74 7.85
N LEU A 59 -11.84 4.20 6.71
CA LEU A 59 -10.64 3.69 6.05
C LEU A 59 -9.47 4.64 6.26
N ALA A 60 -8.28 4.08 6.48
CA ALA A 60 -7.04 4.86 6.59
C ALA A 60 -5.88 4.18 5.86
N LEU A 61 -5.23 4.89 4.94
CA LEU A 61 -3.97 4.49 4.33
C LEU A 61 -2.83 5.13 5.11
N ARG A 62 -2.05 4.30 5.82
CA ARG A 62 -0.94 4.76 6.66
C ARG A 62 0.25 3.81 6.53
N GLY A 63 1.42 4.37 6.22
CA GLY A 63 2.63 3.58 6.01
C GLY A 63 2.43 2.52 4.93
N SER A 64 2.68 1.26 5.27
CA SER A 64 2.57 0.10 4.38
C SER A 64 1.19 -0.57 4.37
N CYS A 65 0.22 -0.02 5.11
CA CYS A 65 -1.03 -0.71 5.38
C CYS A 65 -2.27 0.15 5.09
N LEU A 66 -3.34 -0.53 4.67
CA LEU A 66 -4.72 -0.06 4.72
C LEU A 66 -5.36 -0.58 6.01
N TYR A 67 -5.99 0.31 6.75
CA TYR A 67 -6.71 0.00 7.98
C TYR A 67 -8.20 0.25 7.80
N ARG A 68 -9.03 -0.64 8.35
CA ARG A 68 -10.48 -0.46 8.50
C ARG A 68 -10.82 -0.33 9.98
N PHE A 69 -11.61 0.68 10.32
CA PHE A 69 -12.09 0.93 11.67
C PHE A 69 -13.61 1.14 11.68
N PRO A 70 -14.29 0.85 12.80
CA PRO A 70 -15.68 1.24 13.00
C PRO A 70 -15.85 2.74 13.28
N SER A 71 -14.77 3.43 13.67
CA SER A 71 -14.73 4.87 13.94
C SER A 71 -13.32 5.43 13.76
N PRO A 72 -13.14 6.75 13.56
CA PRO A 72 -11.83 7.33 13.29
C PRO A 72 -10.88 7.10 14.49
N PRO A 73 -9.62 6.68 14.24
CA PRO A 73 -8.65 6.52 15.32
C PRO A 73 -8.31 7.89 15.92
N VAL A 74 -8.40 8.01 17.24
CA VAL A 74 -8.14 9.26 18.00
C VAL A 74 -6.74 9.25 18.58
N THR A 75 -6.24 8.08 18.95
CA THR A 75 -4.95 7.89 19.59
C THR A 75 -4.04 6.98 18.77
N THR A 76 -2.74 7.03 19.05
CA THR A 76 -1.76 6.11 18.46
C THR A 76 -2.06 4.64 18.79
N TRP A 77 -2.71 4.39 19.93
CA TRP A 77 -3.10 3.06 20.37
C TRP A 77 -4.22 2.45 19.51
N ASP A 78 -5.13 3.27 18.98
CA ASP A 78 -6.27 2.79 18.20
C ASP A 78 -5.84 2.02 16.95
N TRP A 79 -4.69 2.37 16.36
CA TRP A 79 -4.12 1.68 15.20
C TRP A 79 -3.80 0.20 15.46
N THR A 80 -3.56 -0.19 16.71
CA THR A 80 -3.36 -1.60 17.10
C THR A 80 -4.68 -2.39 17.18
N ARG A 81 -5.81 -1.69 17.15
CA ARG A 81 -7.17 -2.23 17.30
C ARG A 81 -8.02 -2.02 16.04
N ALA A 82 -7.38 -1.78 14.89
CA ALA A 82 -8.08 -1.78 13.62
C ALA A 82 -8.83 -3.10 13.44
N GLU A 83 -10.07 -3.02 12.95
CA GLU A 83 -10.92 -4.19 12.70
C GLU A 83 -10.27 -5.11 11.67
N LYS A 84 -9.74 -4.52 10.60
CA LYS A 84 -8.94 -5.22 9.59
C LYS A 84 -7.74 -4.38 9.20
N THR A 85 -6.61 -5.06 8.97
CA THR A 85 -5.38 -4.45 8.47
C THR A 85 -4.92 -5.22 7.26
N PHE A 86 -4.61 -4.52 6.17
CA PHE A 86 -4.19 -5.09 4.91
C PHE A 86 -2.85 -4.50 4.47
N SER A 87 -1.96 -5.35 3.99
CA SER A 87 -0.71 -4.93 3.35
C SER A 87 -1.04 -4.33 1.98
N ILE A 88 -0.62 -3.08 1.74
CA ILE A 88 -0.98 -2.32 0.52
C ILE A 88 -0.53 -3.06 -0.74
N CYS A 89 0.64 -3.70 -0.71
CA CYS A 89 1.14 -4.46 -1.85
C CYS A 89 0.42 -5.80 -2.05
N GLU A 90 -0.41 -6.27 -1.12
CA GLU A 90 -1.05 -7.60 -1.16
C GLU A 90 -2.57 -7.50 -1.24
N ILE A 91 -3.07 -6.36 -1.70
CA ILE A 91 -4.50 -6.13 -1.96
C ILE A 91 -4.70 -5.45 -3.31
N MET A 92 -5.85 -5.70 -3.91
CA MET A 92 -6.29 -5.03 -5.14
C MET A 92 -7.41 -4.06 -4.83
N CYS A 93 -7.28 -2.82 -5.30
CA CYS A 93 -8.37 -1.86 -5.33
C CYS A 93 -8.92 -1.75 -6.75
N LYS A 94 -10.24 -1.92 -6.92
CA LYS A 94 -10.91 -1.74 -8.22
C LYS A 94 -12.05 -0.75 -8.09
N VAL A 95 -11.96 0.38 -8.80
CA VAL A 95 -13.11 1.29 -8.99
C VAL A 95 -14.10 0.63 -9.94
N LEU A 96 -15.38 0.62 -9.57
CA LEU A 96 -16.42 -0.08 -10.32
C LEU A 96 -17.06 0.81 -11.37
N LYS A 97 -17.34 0.21 -12.54
CA LYS A 97 -18.14 0.82 -13.61
C LYS A 97 -19.62 0.55 -13.37
N ASP A 98 -20.48 1.30 -14.04
CA ASP A 98 -21.94 1.15 -13.93
C ASP A 98 -22.44 -0.29 -14.16
N SER A 99 -21.78 -1.07 -15.03
CA SER A 99 -22.09 -2.48 -15.30
C SER A 99 -21.81 -3.43 -14.13
N ASP A 100 -20.91 -3.04 -13.24
CA ASP A 100 -20.38 -3.86 -12.16
C ASP A 100 -21.03 -3.52 -10.80
N LEU A 101 -21.92 -2.53 -10.78
CA LEU A 101 -22.61 -2.08 -9.56
C LEU A 101 -23.64 -3.12 -9.11
N LEU A 102 -23.67 -3.38 -7.80
CA LEU A 102 -24.59 -4.36 -7.21
C LEU A 102 -25.98 -3.77 -6.90
N ASP A 103 -26.08 -2.44 -6.85
CA ASP A 103 -27.31 -1.70 -6.59
C ASP A 103 -27.28 -0.31 -7.26
N ARG A 104 -28.16 0.60 -6.84
CA ARG A 104 -28.29 1.95 -7.42
C ARG A 104 -27.19 2.92 -6.96
N ARG A 105 -26.38 2.57 -5.97
CA ARG A 105 -25.31 3.44 -5.47
C ARG A 105 -24.25 3.61 -6.55
N LYS A 106 -23.85 4.86 -6.73
CA LYS A 106 -22.76 5.24 -7.62
C LYS A 106 -21.47 5.30 -6.81
N HIS A 107 -20.35 5.51 -7.50
CA HIS A 107 -19.05 5.75 -6.87
C HIS A 107 -18.61 4.60 -5.95
N CYS A 108 -18.70 3.38 -6.45
CA CYS A 108 -18.33 2.18 -5.70
C CYS A 108 -16.94 1.69 -6.06
N PHE A 109 -16.28 1.03 -5.12
CA PHE A 109 -15.01 0.33 -5.34
C PHE A 109 -14.98 -0.97 -4.54
N THR A 110 -14.15 -1.91 -4.97
CA THR A 110 -13.88 -3.14 -4.23
C THR A 110 -12.43 -3.19 -3.76
N MET A 111 -12.22 -3.87 -2.63
CA MET A 111 -10.91 -4.27 -2.16
C MET A 111 -10.85 -5.79 -2.09
N GLN A 112 -10.03 -6.41 -2.93
CA GLN A 112 -9.77 -7.84 -2.83
C GLN A 112 -8.58 -8.07 -1.91
N SER A 113 -8.79 -8.86 -0.86
CA SER A 113 -7.72 -9.27 0.04
C SER A 113 -6.93 -10.46 -0.50
N GLU A 114 -5.91 -10.88 0.24
CA GLU A 114 -5.15 -12.10 -0.06
C GLU A 114 -5.98 -13.40 0.11
N CYS A 115 -7.14 -13.34 0.78
CA CYS A 115 -8.06 -14.48 0.87
C CYS A 115 -8.96 -14.61 -0.38
N GLY A 116 -8.86 -13.69 -1.35
CA GLY A 116 -9.69 -13.65 -2.54
C GLY A 116 -11.09 -13.06 -2.32
N GLU A 117 -11.45 -12.75 -1.08
CA GLU A 117 -12.72 -12.09 -0.74
C GLU A 117 -12.69 -10.62 -1.14
N ASP A 118 -13.75 -10.20 -1.85
CA ASP A 118 -13.99 -8.82 -2.23
C ASP A 118 -14.81 -8.09 -1.15
N LEU A 119 -14.22 -7.05 -0.58
CA LEU A 119 -14.93 -6.08 0.24
C LEU A 119 -15.49 -4.99 -0.67
N TYR A 120 -16.80 -4.75 -0.61
CA TYR A 120 -17.47 -3.77 -1.46
C TYR A 120 -17.73 -2.47 -0.68
N PHE A 121 -17.36 -1.34 -1.26
CA PHE A 121 -17.51 -0.03 -0.65
C PHE A 121 -18.20 0.97 -1.58
N SER A 122 -18.84 1.97 -1.00
CA SER A 122 -19.43 3.12 -1.70
C SER A 122 -19.09 4.42 -0.96
N VAL A 123 -18.90 5.50 -1.72
CA VAL A 123 -18.76 6.86 -1.20
C VAL A 123 -19.84 7.76 -1.79
N GLU A 124 -20.11 8.89 -1.13
CA GLU A 124 -21.23 9.76 -1.50
C GLU A 124 -20.95 10.55 -2.79
N LEU A 125 -19.72 11.04 -2.96
CA LEU A 125 -19.35 11.94 -4.06
C LEU A 125 -18.34 11.31 -5.02
N GLU A 126 -18.43 11.68 -6.29
CA GLU A 126 -17.43 11.33 -7.31
C GLU A 126 -16.03 11.83 -6.94
N SER A 127 -15.95 13.02 -6.34
CA SER A 127 -14.68 13.60 -5.87
C SER A 127 -14.00 12.75 -4.81
N ASP A 128 -14.79 12.10 -3.95
CA ASP A 128 -14.29 11.26 -2.86
C ASP A 128 -13.74 9.96 -3.41
N LEU A 129 -14.42 9.37 -4.39
CA LEU A 129 -13.93 8.19 -5.09
C LEU A 129 -12.64 8.48 -5.84
N ALA A 130 -12.58 9.62 -6.54
CA ALA A 130 -11.38 10.05 -7.25
C ALA A 130 -10.23 10.37 -6.26
N GLN A 131 -10.53 10.90 -5.08
CA GLN A 131 -9.53 11.12 -4.03
C GLN A 131 -9.02 9.80 -3.46
N TRP A 132 -9.92 8.86 -3.18
CA TRP A 132 -9.59 7.51 -2.74
C TRP A 132 -8.66 6.80 -3.73
N GLU A 133 -9.03 6.79 -5.02
CA GLU A 133 -8.24 6.15 -6.07
C GLU A 133 -6.82 6.74 -6.14
N ARG A 134 -6.70 8.08 -6.18
CA ARG A 134 -5.40 8.76 -6.16
C ARG A 134 -4.60 8.45 -4.91
N ALA A 135 -5.25 8.41 -3.74
CA ALA A 135 -4.60 8.10 -2.49
C ALA A 135 -4.07 6.66 -2.46
N PHE A 136 -4.87 5.70 -2.93
CA PHE A 136 -4.47 4.30 -3.01
C PHE A 136 -3.27 4.12 -3.95
N GLN A 137 -3.34 4.68 -5.17
CA GLN A 137 -2.23 4.67 -6.12
C GLN A 137 -0.97 5.32 -5.53
N THR A 138 -1.11 6.44 -4.83
CA THR A 138 0.01 7.11 -4.14
C THR A 138 0.61 6.23 -3.06
N ALA A 139 -0.21 5.60 -2.23
CA ALA A 139 0.25 4.74 -1.15
C ALA A 139 0.96 3.48 -1.69
N THR A 140 0.41 2.85 -2.74
CA THR A 140 1.03 1.73 -3.44
C THR A 140 2.39 2.10 -4.01
N PHE A 141 2.48 3.24 -4.69
CA PHE A 141 3.74 3.71 -5.24
C PHE A 141 4.79 3.96 -4.15
N LEU A 142 4.42 4.69 -3.09
CA LEU A 142 5.34 5.00 -1.99
C LEU A 142 5.83 3.73 -1.29
N GLU A 143 4.95 2.73 -1.12
CA GLU A 143 5.32 1.47 -0.50
C GLU A 143 6.27 0.65 -1.39
N VAL A 144 5.98 0.52 -2.69
CA VAL A 144 6.87 -0.19 -3.63
C VAL A 144 8.23 0.50 -3.73
N GLU A 145 8.26 1.84 -3.80
CA GLU A 145 9.50 2.62 -3.78
C GLU A 145 10.26 2.45 -2.47
N ARG A 146 9.58 2.23 -1.34
CA ARG A 146 10.22 2.00 -0.05
C ARG A 146 10.83 0.61 0.05
N ILE A 147 10.08 -0.44 -0.32
CA ILE A 147 10.54 -1.84 -0.15
C ILE A 147 11.52 -2.27 -1.22
N GLN A 148 11.42 -1.69 -2.43
CA GLN A 148 12.21 -2.02 -3.64
C GLN A 148 12.08 -3.46 -4.13
N CYS A 149 11.82 -4.45 -3.28
CA CYS A 149 11.57 -5.83 -3.66
C CYS A 149 10.67 -6.55 -2.66
N LYS A 150 10.03 -7.63 -3.11
CA LYS A 150 9.26 -8.54 -2.26
C LYS A 150 9.43 -9.98 -2.73
N THR A 151 9.55 -10.91 -1.79
CA THR A 151 9.84 -12.31 -2.07
C THR A 151 8.75 -13.23 -1.52
N TYR A 152 8.30 -14.15 -2.35
CA TYR A 152 7.31 -15.16 -2.03
C TYR A 152 7.91 -16.55 -2.17
N ALA A 153 7.60 -17.43 -1.22
CA ALA A 153 7.90 -18.85 -1.35
C ALA A 153 6.99 -19.46 -2.42
N CYS A 154 7.56 -20.29 -3.28
CA CYS A 154 6.83 -20.98 -4.34
C CYS A 154 7.41 -22.38 -4.59
N VAL A 155 6.69 -23.19 -5.35
CA VAL A 155 7.11 -24.53 -5.74
C VAL A 155 7.24 -24.59 -7.25
N LEU A 156 8.38 -25.12 -7.71
CA LEU A 156 8.64 -25.45 -9.12
C LEU A 156 9.06 -26.91 -9.18
N GLU A 157 8.31 -27.74 -9.92
CA GLU A 157 8.64 -29.18 -10.09
C GLU A 157 8.91 -29.89 -8.75
N SER A 158 8.07 -29.65 -7.74
CA SER A 158 8.19 -30.20 -6.38
C SER A 158 9.39 -29.69 -5.55
N HIS A 159 10.13 -28.69 -6.01
CA HIS A 159 11.22 -28.06 -5.27
C HIS A 159 10.79 -26.70 -4.71
N LEU A 160 11.18 -26.42 -3.46
CA LEU A 160 10.90 -25.15 -2.81
C LEU A 160 11.81 -24.05 -3.35
N MET A 161 11.21 -23.06 -3.99
CA MET A 161 11.84 -21.90 -4.60
C MET A 161 11.43 -20.60 -3.88
N GLY A 162 12.13 -19.52 -4.18
CA GLY A 162 11.70 -18.15 -3.88
C GLY A 162 11.55 -17.34 -5.17
N LEU A 163 10.37 -16.75 -5.38
CA LEU A 163 10.15 -15.74 -6.41
C LEU A 163 10.29 -14.35 -5.79
N THR A 164 11.26 -13.58 -6.25
CA THR A 164 11.41 -12.17 -5.90
C THR A 164 10.93 -11.28 -7.04
N ILE A 165 10.05 -10.34 -6.71
CA ILE A 165 9.68 -9.21 -7.56
C ILE A 165 10.54 -8.04 -7.09
N ASP A 166 11.51 -7.65 -7.90
CA ASP A 166 12.45 -6.57 -7.61
C ASP A 166 12.19 -5.40 -8.57
N PHE A 167 12.04 -4.20 -8.01
CA PHE A 167 11.67 -3.01 -8.75
C PHE A 167 12.71 -2.68 -9.83
N SER A 168 14.00 -2.88 -9.60
CA SER A 168 15.04 -2.57 -10.59
C SER A 168 15.20 -3.70 -11.62
N THR A 169 15.33 -4.93 -11.13
CA THR A 169 15.83 -6.06 -11.90
C THR A 169 14.73 -7.00 -12.41
N GLY A 170 13.49 -6.85 -11.95
CA GLY A 170 12.34 -7.62 -12.38
C GLY A 170 12.10 -8.89 -11.55
N PHE A 171 11.76 -9.97 -12.21
CA PHE A 171 11.44 -11.26 -11.62
C PHE A 171 12.71 -12.10 -11.46
N ILE A 172 12.91 -12.67 -10.28
CA ILE A 172 14.04 -13.53 -9.95
C ILE A 172 13.50 -14.78 -9.28
N CYS A 173 13.77 -15.95 -9.85
CA CYS A 173 13.50 -17.22 -9.17
C CYS A 173 14.81 -17.84 -8.74
N TYR A 174 14.86 -18.27 -7.48
CA TYR A 174 16.04 -18.90 -6.90
C TYR A 174 15.64 -20.11 -6.05
N ASP A 175 16.56 -21.05 -5.92
CA ASP A 175 16.39 -22.24 -5.09
C ASP A 175 16.46 -21.88 -3.61
N ALA A 176 15.44 -22.25 -2.83
CA ALA A 176 15.33 -21.77 -1.45
C ALA A 176 16.46 -22.28 -0.53
N ALA A 177 17.03 -23.46 -0.83
CA ALA A 177 18.06 -24.11 -0.03
C ALA A 177 19.47 -23.59 -0.37
N THR A 178 19.82 -23.56 -1.65
CA THR A 178 21.14 -23.19 -2.15
C THR A 178 21.30 -21.70 -2.43
N LYS A 179 20.19 -20.97 -2.53
CA LYS A 179 20.13 -19.56 -3.01
C LYS A 179 20.65 -19.38 -4.43
N ALA A 180 20.80 -20.45 -5.20
CA ALA A 180 21.19 -20.38 -6.60
C ALA A 180 20.06 -19.76 -7.42
N VAL A 181 20.37 -18.76 -8.26
CA VAL A 181 19.39 -18.15 -9.17
C VAL A 181 19.14 -19.09 -10.35
N LEU A 182 17.88 -19.49 -10.54
CA LEU A 182 17.47 -20.33 -11.68
C LEU A 182 17.28 -19.49 -12.93
N TRP A 183 16.59 -18.35 -12.80
CA TRP A 183 16.33 -17.45 -13.90
C TRP A 183 16.02 -16.03 -13.42
N ARG A 184 16.23 -15.07 -14.31
CA ARG A 184 15.98 -13.65 -14.09
C ARG A 184 15.39 -13.03 -15.35
N TYR A 185 14.29 -12.30 -15.18
CA TYR A 185 13.60 -11.61 -16.28
C TYR A 185 13.18 -10.21 -15.86
N LYS A 186 13.46 -9.21 -16.70
CA LYS A 186 12.99 -7.84 -16.50
C LYS A 186 11.48 -7.75 -16.72
N PHE A 187 10.83 -6.72 -16.16
CA PHE A 187 9.41 -6.45 -16.41
C PHE A 187 9.07 -6.35 -17.91
N SER A 188 9.92 -5.72 -18.73
CA SER A 188 9.70 -5.57 -20.18
C SER A 188 9.76 -6.88 -20.98
N GLN A 189 10.31 -7.93 -20.37
CA GLN A 189 10.39 -9.25 -20.96
C GLN A 189 9.13 -10.08 -20.69
N LEU A 190 8.30 -9.71 -19.71
CA LEU A 190 7.01 -10.38 -19.50
C LEU A 190 6.05 -10.01 -20.64
N LYS A 191 5.62 -11.00 -21.42
CA LYS A 191 4.67 -10.83 -22.54
C LYS A 191 3.25 -11.23 -22.18
N GLY A 192 3.11 -12.06 -21.17
CA GLY A 192 1.81 -12.46 -20.64
C GLY A 192 1.97 -13.17 -19.31
N SER A 193 0.92 -13.13 -18.52
CA SER A 193 0.76 -13.93 -17.31
C SER A 193 -0.66 -14.44 -17.26
N SER A 194 -0.84 -15.65 -16.73
CA SER A 194 -2.15 -16.24 -16.48
C SER A 194 -2.09 -17.03 -15.19
N ASP A 195 -3.19 -17.10 -14.47
CA ASP A 195 -3.35 -17.92 -13.27
C ASP A 195 -4.52 -18.90 -13.42
N ASP A 196 -4.58 -19.88 -12.53
CA ASP A 196 -5.66 -20.87 -12.47
C ASP A 196 -6.76 -20.52 -11.44
N GLY A 197 -6.68 -19.34 -10.81
CA GLY A 197 -7.56 -18.90 -9.72
C GLY A 197 -7.43 -19.70 -8.43
N LYS A 198 -6.42 -20.57 -8.30
CA LYS A 198 -6.23 -21.44 -7.13
C LYS A 198 -4.86 -21.28 -6.50
N SER A 199 -3.80 -21.68 -7.20
CA SER A 199 -2.44 -21.69 -6.64
C SER A 199 -1.34 -21.47 -7.67
N LYS A 200 -1.62 -21.54 -8.97
CA LYS A 200 -0.59 -21.54 -10.01
C LYS A 200 -0.61 -20.26 -10.82
N ILE A 201 0.59 -19.74 -11.08
CA ILE A 201 0.82 -18.65 -12.04
C ILE A 201 1.74 -19.15 -13.13
N LYS A 202 1.36 -18.91 -14.38
CA LYS A 202 2.17 -19.13 -15.57
C LYS A 202 2.61 -17.80 -16.15
N PHE A 203 3.92 -17.57 -16.17
CA PHE A 203 4.55 -16.40 -16.77
C PHE A 203 5.08 -16.74 -18.16
N LEU A 204 4.88 -15.85 -19.12
CA LEU A 204 5.41 -15.94 -20.48
C LEU A 204 6.49 -14.86 -20.65
N PHE A 205 7.75 -15.25 -20.58
CA PHE A 205 8.89 -14.35 -20.72
C PHE A 205 9.52 -14.46 -22.10
N GLN A 206 9.86 -13.33 -22.71
CA GLN A 206 10.66 -13.30 -23.92
C GLN A 206 12.15 -13.35 -23.58
N ASN A 207 12.81 -14.40 -24.04
CA ASN A 207 14.26 -14.53 -23.96
C ASN A 207 14.93 -13.38 -24.77
N PRO A 208 15.91 -12.68 -24.18
CA PRO A 208 16.50 -11.50 -24.83
C PRO A 208 17.29 -11.86 -26.09
N ASP A 209 17.92 -13.04 -26.11
CA ASP A 209 18.84 -13.47 -27.15
C ASP A 209 18.10 -14.19 -28.27
N THR A 210 17.26 -15.17 -27.92
CA THR A 210 16.56 -16.01 -28.91
C THR A 210 15.23 -15.43 -29.39
N LYS A 211 14.71 -14.41 -28.70
CA LYS A 211 13.36 -13.83 -28.90
C LYS A 211 12.21 -14.82 -28.71
N GLN A 212 12.47 -16.05 -28.30
CA GLN A 212 11.46 -17.06 -28.02
C GLN A 212 10.73 -16.77 -26.71
N ILE A 213 9.50 -17.26 -26.61
CA ILE A 213 8.68 -17.16 -25.41
C ILE A 213 8.87 -18.40 -24.55
N GLU A 214 9.39 -18.21 -23.35
CA GLU A 214 9.54 -19.23 -22.32
C GLU A 214 8.39 -19.16 -21.32
N ALA A 215 7.71 -20.29 -21.11
CA ALA A 215 6.72 -20.43 -20.06
C ALA A 215 7.39 -20.87 -18.74
N LYS A 216 7.17 -20.12 -17.66
CA LYS A 216 7.56 -20.49 -16.29
C LYS A 216 6.30 -20.61 -15.44
N GLU A 217 6.00 -21.81 -14.97
CA GLU A 217 4.85 -22.08 -14.09
C GLU A 217 5.34 -22.25 -12.65
N LEU A 218 4.73 -21.53 -11.72
CA LEU A 218 5.06 -21.56 -10.30
C LEU A 218 3.78 -21.75 -9.47
N GLU A 219 3.89 -22.55 -8.42
CA GLU A 219 2.81 -22.79 -7.47
C GLU A 219 3.05 -22.04 -6.15
N PHE A 220 2.00 -21.44 -5.59
CA PHE A 220 2.04 -20.61 -4.40
C PHE A 220 0.96 -21.04 -3.40
N SER A 221 1.27 -20.94 -2.11
CA SER A 221 0.29 -21.17 -1.05
C SER A 221 -0.77 -20.06 -0.96
N ASN A 222 -0.41 -18.83 -1.34
CA ASN A 222 -1.28 -17.67 -1.37
C ASN A 222 -1.14 -16.97 -2.72
N LEU A 223 -1.98 -17.38 -3.67
CA LEU A 223 -1.98 -16.88 -5.04
C LEU A 223 -2.28 -15.36 -5.08
N PHE A 224 -3.30 -14.92 -4.35
CA PHE A 224 -3.78 -13.53 -4.43
C PHE A 224 -2.74 -12.54 -3.91
N ALA A 225 -2.06 -12.82 -2.79
CA ALA A 225 -0.99 -11.95 -2.29
C ALA A 225 0.09 -11.70 -3.36
N VAL A 226 0.48 -12.75 -4.09
CA VAL A 226 1.50 -12.67 -5.15
C VAL A 226 0.99 -11.87 -6.35
N LEU A 227 -0.24 -12.15 -6.81
CA LEU A 227 -0.86 -11.43 -7.93
C LEU A 227 -0.99 -9.93 -7.62
N HIS A 228 -1.49 -9.59 -6.42
CA HIS A 228 -1.64 -8.21 -5.96
C HIS A 228 -0.30 -7.50 -5.82
N CYS A 229 0.74 -8.21 -5.40
CA CYS A 229 2.09 -7.67 -5.33
C CYS A 229 2.67 -7.40 -6.71
N ILE A 230 2.53 -8.34 -7.64
CA ILE A 230 2.96 -8.14 -9.03
C ILE A 230 2.25 -6.92 -9.63
N HIS A 231 0.93 -6.82 -9.42
CA HIS A 231 0.15 -5.68 -9.86
C HIS A 231 0.65 -4.36 -9.25
N SER A 232 0.91 -4.34 -7.95
CA SER A 232 1.44 -3.17 -7.23
C SER A 232 2.77 -2.70 -7.80
N PHE A 233 3.69 -3.62 -8.09
CA PHE A 233 4.99 -3.28 -8.70
C PHE A 233 4.84 -2.75 -10.13
N PHE A 234 3.93 -3.32 -10.94
CA PHE A 234 3.62 -2.78 -12.26
C PHE A 234 2.97 -1.39 -12.18
N ALA A 235 2.01 -1.19 -11.28
CA ALA A 235 1.35 0.10 -11.08
C ALA A 235 2.37 1.17 -10.68
N ALA A 236 3.29 0.86 -9.76
CA ALA A 236 4.36 1.77 -9.38
C ALA A 236 5.32 2.08 -10.55
N LYS A 237 5.65 1.08 -11.38
CA LYS A 237 6.46 1.27 -12.59
C LYS A 237 5.79 2.19 -13.61
N VAL A 238 4.49 2.01 -13.82
CA VAL A 238 3.70 2.87 -14.72
C VAL A 238 3.64 4.29 -14.17
N ALA A 239 3.43 4.46 -12.87
CA ALA A 239 3.41 5.78 -12.23
C ALA A 239 4.75 6.53 -12.37
N CYS A 240 5.90 5.83 -12.40
CA CYS A 240 7.20 6.46 -12.72
C CYS A 240 7.30 7.02 -14.15
N LEU A 241 6.49 6.53 -15.08
CA LEU A 241 6.47 6.98 -16.47
C LEU A 241 5.48 8.13 -16.69
N ASP A 242 4.63 8.44 -15.71
CA ASP A 242 3.66 9.52 -15.78
C ASP A 242 4.26 10.85 -15.27
N PRO A 243 4.42 11.86 -16.15
CA PRO A 243 4.91 13.18 -15.76
C PRO A 243 4.07 13.87 -14.67
N LEU A 244 2.76 13.62 -14.62
CA LEU A 244 1.85 14.23 -13.65
C LEU A 244 2.08 13.66 -12.24
N PHE A 245 2.44 12.39 -12.15
CA PHE A 245 2.75 11.73 -10.88
C PHE A 245 4.08 12.23 -10.28
N LEU A 246 5.08 12.52 -11.14
CA LEU A 246 6.36 13.13 -10.75
C LEU A 246 6.22 14.61 -10.36
N GLY A 247 5.31 15.35 -11.01
CA GLY A 247 5.02 16.76 -10.69
C GLY A 247 4.58 16.99 -9.24
N ASN A 248 3.84 16.03 -8.66
CA ASN A 248 3.41 16.09 -7.25
C ASN A 248 4.53 15.79 -6.24
N LYS A 249 5.63 15.11 -6.64
CA LYS A 249 6.83 14.96 -5.79
C LYS A 249 7.59 16.29 -5.64
N ALA A 250 7.60 17.11 -6.69
CA ALA A 250 8.26 18.41 -6.65
C ALA A 250 7.47 19.38 -5.76
N ALA A 251 6.15 19.50 -5.92
CA ALA A 251 5.34 20.41 -5.11
C ALA A 251 5.40 20.13 -3.59
N ALA A 252 5.46 18.85 -3.18
CA ALA A 252 5.59 18.46 -1.78
C ALA A 252 6.97 18.76 -1.18
N SER A 253 8.04 18.78 -1.99
CA SER A 253 9.40 19.12 -1.53
C SER A 253 9.65 20.63 -1.49
N THR A 254 9.01 21.42 -2.36
CA THR A 254 9.10 22.89 -2.31
C THR A 254 8.27 23.51 -1.18
N ALA A 255 7.19 22.86 -0.74
CA ALA A 255 6.41 23.30 0.43
C ALA A 255 7.17 23.11 1.75
N ALA A 256 8.08 22.13 1.82
CA ALA A 256 8.92 21.91 3.00
C ALA A 256 10.11 22.88 3.07
N SER A 257 10.54 23.48 1.95
CA SER A 257 11.67 24.43 1.92
C SER A 257 11.26 25.90 2.09
N SER A 258 9.98 26.24 1.91
CA SER A 258 9.48 27.62 2.04
C SER A 258 9.11 28.05 3.47
N ALA A 259 9.20 27.16 4.46
CA ALA A 259 8.81 27.44 5.85
C ALA A 259 9.92 28.01 6.77
N SER A 260 11.11 28.40 6.25
CA SER A 260 12.27 28.75 7.10
C SER A 260 12.80 30.19 7.00
N THR A 261 12.10 31.15 6.40
CA THR A 261 12.60 32.54 6.32
C THR A 261 11.52 33.61 6.53
N SER A 262 11.13 33.81 7.80
CA SER A 262 10.45 35.03 8.24
C SER A 262 10.94 35.49 9.61
N LYS A 263 12.12 36.11 9.67
CA LYS A 263 12.49 37.03 10.76
C LYS A 263 12.85 38.38 10.16
N ALA A 264 11.94 39.35 10.27
CA ALA A 264 12.24 40.76 10.02
C ALA A 264 11.46 41.66 10.98
N LYS A 265 12.21 42.16 11.97
CA LYS A 265 12.22 43.51 12.58
C LYS A 265 10.91 44.10 13.10
N HIS A 266 10.81 44.12 14.44
CA HIS A 266 10.07 45.10 15.23
C HIS A 266 10.70 46.50 15.07
N VAL A 267 9.88 47.51 14.83
CA VAL A 267 10.15 48.92 15.16
C VAL A 267 8.91 49.49 15.84
N ALA A 268 9.06 49.75 17.14
CA ALA A 268 8.53 50.88 17.91
C ALA A 268 8.99 50.68 19.35
#